data_AF-A0A832WJN4-F1
#
_entry.id   AF-A0A832WJN4-F1
#
_cell.length_a   1.000
_cell.length_b   1.000
_cell.length_c   1.000
_cell.angle_alpha   90.00
_cell.angle_beta   90.00
_cell.angle_gamma   90.00
#
_symmetry.space_group_name_H-M   'P 1'
#
loop_
_entity.id
_entity.type
_entity.pdbx_description
1 polymer ?
#
loop_
_entity_poly.entity_id
_entity_poly.type
_entity_poly.pdbx_seq_one_letter_code
_entity_poly.pdbx_strand_id
1 'polypeptide(L)' 'MPKKIRVLVNEDKCYLCGGCVGVCPTLAIHVSSSWEFIEDKCISCMICIKACPVGALSYEEVSQ' A
#
# COMPACT_ATOMS: atom_id res chain seq x y z
N MET A 1 7.63 17.15 10.64
CA MET A 1 7.68 16.72 9.23
C MET A 1 7.14 15.30 9.18
N PRO A 2 6.03 15.02 8.48
CA PRO A 2 5.52 13.65 8.45
C PRO A 2 6.55 12.76 7.77
N LYS A 3 6.98 11.69 8.44
CA LYS A 3 7.87 10.69 7.86
C LYS A 3 7.16 10.07 6.64
N LYS A 4 7.80 10.13 5.47
CA LYS A 4 7.27 9.50 4.25
C LYS A 4 7.55 8.00 4.32
N ILE A 5 6.61 7.19 3.87
CA ILE A 5 6.76 5.73 3.81
C ILE A 5 6.54 5.25 2.39
N ARG A 6 7.22 4.16 2.05
CA ARG A 6 6.93 3.39 0.83
C ARG A 6 6.27 2.08 1.21
N VAL A 7 5.18 1.75 0.53
CA VAL A 7 4.47 0.48 0.73
C VAL A 7 5.07 -0.56 -0.21
N LEU A 8 5.41 -1.72 0.33
CA LEU A 8 5.94 -2.87 -0.40
C LEU A 8 4.90 -3.99 -0.42
N VAL A 9 4.83 -4.70 -1.54
CA VAL A 9 3.94 -5.84 -1.74
C VAL A 9 4.74 -7.14 -1.86
N ASN A 10 4.32 -8.17 -1.15
CA ASN A 10 4.79 -9.53 -1.33
C ASN A 10 3.92 -10.20 -2.40
N GLU A 11 4.50 -10.45 -3.58
CA GLU A 11 3.78 -11.01 -4.72
C GLU A 11 3.36 -12.47 -4.52
N ASP A 12 4.09 -13.25 -3.71
CA ASP A 12 3.73 -14.64 -3.40
C ASP A 12 2.45 -14.77 -2.57
N LYS A 13 2.17 -13.76 -1.73
CA LYS A 13 0.96 -13.70 -0.90
C LYS A 13 -0.17 -12.90 -1.54
N CYS A 14 0.17 -11.92 -2.38
CA CYS A 14 -0.80 -11.02 -2.98
C CYS A 14 -1.54 -11.72 -4.14
N TYR A 15 -2.85 -11.86 -4.01
CA TYR A 15 -3.72 -12.40 -5.07
C TYR A 15 -4.57 -11.32 -5.76
N LEU A 16 -4.08 -10.06 -5.72
CA LEU A 16 -4.70 -8.90 -6.40
C LEU A 16 -6.19 -8.68 -6.09
N CYS A 17 -6.61 -8.92 -4.85
CA CYS A 17 -8.02 -8.77 -4.44
C CYS A 17 -8.56 -7.33 -4.48
N GLY A 18 -7.70 -6.31 -4.58
CA GLY A 18 -8.10 -4.90 -4.58
C GLY A 18 -8.56 -4.34 -3.23
N GLY A 19 -8.55 -5.13 -2.14
CA GLY A 19 -8.99 -4.65 -0.82
C GLY A 19 -8.22 -3.42 -0.31
N CYS A 20 -6.92 -3.35 -0.60
CA CYS A 20 -6.09 -2.19 -0.26
C CYS A 20 -6.47 -0.91 -1.03
N VAL A 21 -6.97 -1.03 -2.26
CA VAL A 21 -7.47 0.10 -3.08
C VAL A 21 -8.74 0.66 -2.44
N GLY A 22 -9.67 -0.21 -2.05
CA GLY A 22 -10.95 0.19 -1.47
C GLY A 22 -10.84 0.92 -0.13
N VAL A 23 -9.82 0.61 0.67
CA VAL A 23 -9.59 1.30 1.97
C VAL A 23 -8.70 2.53 1.88
N CYS A 24 -8.07 2.80 0.72
CA CYS A 24 -7.12 3.89 0.58
C CYS A 24 -7.87 5.22 0.36
N PRO A 25 -7.87 6.15 1.33
CA PRO A 25 -8.65 7.40 1.20
C PRO A 25 -8.12 8.34 0.12
N THR A 26 -6.83 8.21 -0.23
CA THR A 26 -6.16 9.06 -1.23
C THR A 26 -5.95 8.37 -2.57
N LEU A 27 -6.44 7.13 -2.72
CA LEU A 27 -6.26 6.32 -3.92
C LEU A 27 -4.78 6.25 -4.35
N ALA A 28 -3.89 6.04 -3.37
CA ALA A 28 -2.45 5.89 -3.58
C ALA A 28 -2.06 4.49 -4.07
N ILE A 29 -3.00 3.54 -4.15
CA ILE A 29 -2.77 2.16 -4.58
C ILE A 29 -3.71 1.86 -5.74
N HIS A 30 -3.16 1.22 -6.78
CA HIS A 30 -3.91 0.72 -7.92
C HIS A 30 -3.67 -0.78 -8.08
N VAL A 31 -4.73 -1.52 -8.37
CA VAL A 31 -4.68 -2.96 -8.66
C VAL A 31 -5.43 -3.20 -9.94
N SER A 32 -4.72 -3.71 -10.94
CA SER A 32 -5.29 -4.14 -12.22
C SER A 32 -4.69 -5.50 -12.59
N SER A 33 -3.84 -5.57 -13.59
CA SER A 33 -2.99 -6.74 -13.90
C SER A 33 -1.77 -6.83 -12.98
N SER A 34 -1.45 -5.75 -12.28
CA SER A 34 -0.34 -5.60 -11.34
C SER A 34 -0.77 -4.76 -10.14
N TRP A 35 0.05 -4.78 -9.09
CA TRP A 35 -0.09 -3.91 -7.93
C TRP A 35 0.85 -2.70 -8.09
N GLU A 36 0.31 -1.49 -7.97
CA GLU A 36 1.05 -0.23 -8.14
C GLU A 36 0.81 0.72 -6.97
N PHE A 37 1.84 1.47 -6.58
CA PHE A 37 1.80 2.41 -5.47
C PHE A 37 2.36 3.78 -5.85
N ILE A 38 1.58 4.82 -5.58
CA ILE A 38 1.87 6.22 -5.87
C ILE A 38 2.27 6.91 -4.56
N GLU A 39 3.57 6.99 -4.32
CA GLU A 39 4.13 7.51 -3.06
C GLU A 39 3.69 8.94 -2.75
N ASP A 40 3.52 9.78 -3.76
CA ASP A 40 3.14 11.19 -3.60
C ASP A 40 1.70 11.39 -3.13
N LYS A 41 0.84 10.38 -3.30
CA LYS A 41 -0.54 10.38 -2.77
C LYS A 41 -0.62 9.75 -1.39
N CYS A 42 0.41 9.07 -0.92
CA CYS A 42 0.39 8.36 0.34
C CYS A 42 0.52 9.35 1.51
N ILE A 43 -0.44 9.31 2.44
CA ILE A 43 -0.42 10.09 3.69
C ILE A 43 0.13 9.29 4.88
N SER A 44 0.82 8.17 4.62
CA SER A 44 1.43 7.31 5.64
C SER A 44 0.46 6.78 6.71
N CYS A 45 -0.82 6.58 6.39
CA CYS A 45 -1.84 6.16 7.37
C CYS A 45 -1.82 4.65 7.70
N MET A 46 -1.13 3.83 6.90
CA MET A 46 -0.96 2.37 7.07
C MET A 46 -2.25 1.54 7.08
N ILE A 47 -3.41 2.10 6.67
CA ILE A 47 -4.69 1.37 6.68
C ILE A 47 -4.70 0.21 5.67
N CYS A 48 -4.06 0.37 4.52
CA CYS A 48 -3.95 -0.68 3.51
C CYS A 48 -3.22 -1.93 4.05
N ILE A 49 -2.20 -1.73 4.88
CA ILE A 49 -1.42 -2.81 5.48
C ILE A 49 -2.27 -3.61 6.45
N LYS A 50 -3.01 -2.92 7.32
CA LYS A 50 -3.93 -3.56 8.28
C LYS A 50 -5.11 -4.24 7.60
N ALA A 51 -5.58 -3.71 6.47
CA ALA A 51 -6.72 -4.25 5.74
C ALA A 51 -6.37 -5.49 4.91
N CYS A 52 -5.09 -5.78 4.66
CA CYS A 52 -4.69 -6.92 3.84
C CYS A 52 -4.95 -8.25 4.58
N PRO A 53 -5.92 -9.07 4.14
CA PRO A 53 -6.32 -10.27 4.88
C PRO A 53 -5.24 -11.35 4.91
N VAL A 54 -4.34 -11.33 3.93
CA VAL A 54 -3.22 -12.28 3.78
C VAL A 54 -1.89 -11.72 4.27
N GLY A 55 -1.87 -10.48 4.79
CA GLY A 55 -0.65 -9.83 5.27
C GLY A 55 0.44 -9.72 4.19
N ALA A 56 0.05 -9.42 2.95
CA ALA A 56 0.98 -9.27 1.82
C ALA A 56 1.64 -7.89 1.75
N LEU A 57 1.16 -6.89 2.51
CA LEU A 57 1.67 -5.53 2.45
C LEU A 57 2.58 -5.22 3.65
N SER A 58 3.65 -4.47 3.40
CA SER A 58 4.59 -3.96 4.40
C SER A 58 5.00 -2.52 4.06
N TYR A 59 5.79 -1.87 4.92
CA TYR A 59 6.29 -0.52 4.68
C TYR A 59 7.76 -0.37 5.06
N GLU A 60 8.43 0.57 4.40
CA GLU A 60 9.76 1.06 4.76
C GLU A 60 9.71 2.58 4.97
N GLU A 61 10.50 3.07 5.94
CA GLU A 61 10.68 4.51 6.14
C GLU A 61 11.58 5.05 5.02
N VAL A 62 11.09 6.04 4.27
CA VAL A 62 11.90 6.75 3.28
C VAL A 62 12.49 7.95 4.01
N SER A 63 13.72 7.81 4.49
CA SER A 63 14.51 8.93 4.99
C SER A 63 14.89 9.82 3.80
N GLN A 64 14.15 10.91 3.59
CA GLN A 64 14.62 12.03 2.80
C GLN A 64 15.62 12.86 3.60
#